data_AF-A0A4P5VSY5-F1
#
_entry.id   AF-A0A4P5VSY5-F1
#
_cell.length_a   1.000
_cell.length_b   1.000
_cell.length_c   1.000
_cell.angle_alpha   90.00
_cell.angle_beta   90.00
_cell.angle_gamma   90.00
#
_symmetry.space_group_name_H-M   'P 1'
#
loop_
_entity.id
_entity.type
_entity.pdbx_description
1 polymer ?
#
loop_
_entity_poly.entity_id
_entity_poly.type
_entity_poly.pdbx_seq_one_letter_code
_entity_poly.pdbx_strand_id
1 'polypeptide(L)'
;MLQSDLVTLRALAIDTNRETRVHFVEADLAMDAEDAQHGAWDLQVGNRASNSTQWDTLPIDEDGVVDVSEGERSLETGGHNEAKWISLATWGTLEDDAIVFTPRGWLGNPATDYVDGMISVQVVNKRALLNGQDEHVALSVARTGMVRMQAVAQ
;
A
#
# COMPACT_ATOMS: atom_id res chain seq x y z
N MET A 1 0.56 9.38 2.91
CA MET A 1 -0.73 8.82 2.44
C MET A 1 -0.74 7.32 2.64
N LEU A 2 0.08 6.55 1.91
CA LEU A 2 0.19 5.09 2.09
C LEU A 2 0.43 4.62 3.55
N GLN A 3 1.27 5.33 4.32
CA GLN A 3 1.44 5.03 5.76
C GLN A 3 0.13 5.13 6.55
N SER A 4 -0.66 6.17 6.28
CA SER A 4 -1.95 6.37 6.94
C SER A 4 -2.90 5.26 6.57
N ASP A 5 -2.93 4.86 5.29
CA ASP A 5 -3.78 3.77 4.80
C ASP A 5 -3.44 2.44 5.48
N LEU A 6 -2.15 2.11 5.64
CA LEU A 6 -1.73 0.91 6.39
C LEU A 6 -2.17 0.93 7.85
N VAL A 7 -2.08 2.09 8.50
CA VAL A 7 -2.53 2.25 9.90
C VAL A 7 -4.05 2.11 9.99
N THR A 8 -4.79 2.72 9.06
CA THR A 8 -6.25 2.62 8.97
C THR A 8 -6.69 1.19 8.75
N LEU A 9 -6.11 0.48 7.78
CA LEU A 9 -6.47 -0.92 7.51
C LEU A 9 -6.14 -1.83 8.69
N ARG A 10 -5.01 -1.62 9.36
CA ARG A 10 -4.70 -2.36 10.58
C ARG A 10 -5.76 -2.15 11.67
N ALA A 11 -6.20 -0.92 11.88
CA ALA A 11 -7.27 -0.63 12.84
C ALA A 11 -8.59 -1.29 12.40
N LEU A 12 -8.95 -1.16 11.13
CA LEU A 12 -10.15 -1.74 10.54
C LEU A 12 -10.19 -3.26 10.68
N ALA A 13 -9.05 -3.95 10.46
CA ALA A 13 -8.94 -5.40 10.64
C ALA A 13 -9.28 -5.84 12.06
N ILE A 14 -8.79 -5.08 13.06
CA ILE A 14 -9.05 -5.32 14.48
C ILE A 14 -10.52 -5.04 14.79
N ASP A 15 -11.04 -3.90 14.36
CA ASP A 15 -12.37 -3.42 14.72
C ASP A 15 -13.47 -4.26 14.11
N THR A 16 -13.30 -4.69 12.85
CA THR A 16 -14.28 -5.51 12.13
C THR A 16 -14.07 -7.01 12.33
N ASN A 17 -12.97 -7.41 12.97
CA ASN A 17 -12.52 -8.79 13.07
C ASN A 17 -12.45 -9.49 11.69
N ARG A 18 -12.01 -8.75 10.66
CA ARG A 18 -11.83 -9.22 9.28
C ARG A 18 -10.39 -9.05 8.85
N GLU A 19 -9.99 -9.78 7.81
CA GLU A 19 -8.71 -9.51 7.17
C GLU A 19 -8.83 -8.25 6.32
N THR A 20 -7.76 -7.49 6.21
CA THR A 20 -7.70 -6.33 5.32
C THR A 20 -6.38 -6.34 4.59
N ARG A 21 -6.31 -5.79 3.37
CA ARG A 21 -5.05 -5.68 2.66
C ARG A 21 -4.92 -4.36 1.92
N VAL A 22 -3.67 -3.93 1.76
CA VAL A 22 -3.29 -3.03 0.67
C VAL A 22 -2.89 -3.93 -0.49
N HIS A 23 -3.54 -3.77 -1.64
CA HIS A 23 -3.18 -4.45 -2.88
C HIS A 23 -2.55 -3.44 -3.83
N PHE A 24 -1.31 -3.66 -4.22
CA PHE A 24 -0.60 -2.76 -5.13
C PHE A 24 -0.98 -3.09 -6.58
N VAL A 25 -1.40 -2.06 -7.32
CA VAL A 25 -1.96 -2.21 -8.67
C VAL A 25 -0.97 -1.73 -9.72
N GLU A 26 -0.32 -0.60 -9.45
CA GLU A 26 0.59 0.04 -10.40
C GLU A 26 1.83 0.56 -9.66
N ALA A 27 3.00 0.28 -10.24
CA ALA A 27 4.28 0.87 -9.84
C ALA A 27 4.86 1.68 -11.00
N ASP A 28 5.73 2.61 -10.67
CA ASP A 28 6.61 3.27 -11.62
C ASP A 28 7.87 2.42 -11.85
N LEU A 29 7.94 1.77 -13.00
CA LEU A 29 9.07 0.88 -13.33
C LEU A 29 10.32 1.66 -13.80
N ALA A 30 10.12 2.84 -14.38
CA ALA A 30 11.20 3.63 -14.97
C ALA A 30 11.85 4.55 -13.94
N MET A 31 11.06 5.07 -12.99
CA MET A 31 11.48 6.07 -12.01
C MET A 31 12.15 7.30 -12.64
N ASP A 32 11.82 7.59 -13.90
CA ASP A 32 12.35 8.75 -14.60
C ASP A 32 11.74 10.03 -14.02
N ALA A 33 12.60 10.99 -13.69
CA ALA A 33 12.20 12.28 -13.13
C ALA A 33 11.43 13.16 -14.11
N GLU A 34 11.59 12.93 -15.42
CA GLU A 34 10.90 13.68 -16.48
C GLU A 34 9.53 13.10 -16.83
N ASP A 35 9.28 11.82 -16.50
CA ASP A 35 8.01 11.15 -16.72
C ASP A 35 6.96 11.53 -15.68
N ALA A 36 5.68 11.33 -16.05
CA ALA A 36 4.56 11.49 -15.14
C ALA A 36 4.74 10.62 -13.88
N GLN A 37 4.13 11.03 -12.77
CA GLN A 37 4.11 10.20 -11.57
C GLN A 37 3.17 8.99 -11.76
N HIS A 38 3.62 7.84 -11.27
CA HIS A 38 2.88 6.58 -11.34
C HIS A 38 2.82 5.93 -9.96
N GLY A 39 1.74 5.18 -9.71
CA GLY A 39 1.57 4.44 -8.47
C GLY A 39 0.10 4.34 -8.07
N ALA A 40 -0.38 3.12 -7.90
CA ALA A 40 -1.74 2.87 -7.48
C ALA A 40 -1.84 1.68 -6.51
N TRP A 41 -2.77 1.78 -5.56
CA TRP A 41 -3.09 0.70 -4.63
C TRP A 41 -4.54 0.75 -4.17
N ASP A 42 -5.08 -0.42 -3.86
CA ASP A 42 -6.45 -0.60 -3.36
C ASP A 42 -6.44 -0.96 -1.89
N LEU A 43 -7.40 -0.41 -1.16
CA LEU A 43 -7.70 -0.76 0.22
C LEU A 43 -8.85 -1.76 0.22
N GLN A 44 -8.58 -2.97 0.69
CA GLN A 44 -9.54 -4.07 0.57
C GLN A 44 -9.78 -4.78 1.90
N VAL A 45 -10.98 -5.35 2.04
CA VAL A 45 -11.40 -6.17 3.19
C VAL A 45 -11.73 -7.57 2.70
N GLY A 46 -11.21 -8.57 3.39
CA GLY A 46 -11.44 -9.98 3.11
C GLY A 46 -12.37 -10.59 4.15
N ASN A 47 -13.14 -11.59 3.75
CA ASN A 47 -14.04 -12.32 4.64
C ASN A 47 -13.58 -13.77 4.87
N ARG A 48 -12.31 -13.94 5.24
CA ARG A 48 -11.74 -15.28 5.49
C ARG A 48 -12.32 -15.98 6.72
N ALA A 49 -12.88 -15.23 7.67
CA ALA A 49 -13.68 -15.80 8.77
C ALA A 49 -14.88 -16.65 8.27
N SER A 50 -15.33 -16.41 7.03
CA SER A 50 -16.39 -17.16 6.35
C SER A 50 -15.85 -18.16 5.31
N ASN A 51 -14.55 -18.48 5.32
CA ASN A 51 -13.84 -19.23 4.27
C ASN A 51 -13.94 -18.61 2.86
N SER A 52 -14.20 -17.31 2.76
CA SER A 52 -14.16 -16.61 1.48
C SER A 52 -12.72 -16.28 1.08
N THR A 53 -12.40 -16.45 -0.20
CA THR A 53 -11.16 -15.94 -0.82
C THR A 53 -11.38 -14.61 -1.55
N GLN A 54 -12.57 -14.03 -1.43
CA GLN A 54 -12.92 -12.76 -2.06
C GLN A 54 -12.46 -11.58 -1.20
N TRP A 55 -12.03 -10.53 -1.91
CA TRP A 55 -11.62 -9.25 -1.36
C TRP A 55 -12.52 -8.18 -1.92
N ASP A 56 -13.09 -7.37 -1.04
CA ASP A 56 -13.95 -6.25 -1.39
C ASP A 56 -13.16 -4.95 -1.22
N THR A 57 -13.08 -4.14 -2.28
CA THR A 57 -12.46 -2.81 -2.21
C THR A 57 -13.35 -1.89 -1.38
N LEU A 58 -12.72 -1.10 -0.50
CA LEU A 58 -13.42 -0.14 0.34
C LEU A 58 -14.10 0.96 -0.49
N PRO A 59 -15.18 1.56 0.02
CA PRO A 59 -15.92 1.20 1.22
C PRO A 59 -16.68 -0.12 1.00
N ILE A 60 -16.85 -0.90 2.08
CA ILE A 60 -17.60 -2.16 2.01
C ILE A 60 -19.04 -1.82 1.62
N ASP A 61 -19.52 -2.40 0.52
CA ASP A 61 -20.87 -2.20 0.06
C ASP A 61 -21.88 -2.89 1.01
N GLU A 62 -22.47 -2.12 1.92
CA GLU A 62 -23.55 -2.61 2.80
C GLU A 62 -24.95 -2.46 2.16
N ASP A 63 -25.10 -1.62 1.12
CA ASP A 63 -26.41 -1.18 0.60
C ASP A 63 -26.64 -1.47 -0.90
N GLY A 64 -25.70 -2.12 -1.59
CA GLY A 64 -25.77 -2.47 -3.02
C GLY A 64 -25.41 -1.33 -3.98
N VAL A 65 -24.81 -0.25 -3.48
CA VAL A 65 -24.37 0.91 -4.28
C VAL A 65 -22.86 1.02 -4.15
N VAL A 66 -22.16 0.54 -5.17
CA VAL A 66 -20.70 0.51 -5.20
C VAL A 66 -20.15 1.92 -5.39
N ASP A 67 -19.68 2.54 -4.32
CA ASP A 67 -18.82 3.71 -4.40
C ASP A 67 -17.34 3.29 -4.31
N VAL A 68 -16.86 2.59 -5.33
CA VAL A 68 -15.48 2.05 -5.39
C VAL A 68 -14.38 3.12 -5.21
N SER A 69 -14.74 4.40 -5.35
CA SER A 69 -13.80 5.52 -5.38
C SER A 69 -13.05 5.75 -4.06
N GLU A 70 -13.59 5.34 -2.91
CA GLU A 70 -12.94 5.62 -1.62
C GLU A 70 -11.89 4.59 -1.18
N GLY A 71 -11.79 3.44 -1.85
CA GLY A 71 -10.78 2.41 -1.58
C GLY A 71 -9.60 2.43 -2.54
N GLU A 72 -9.77 3.01 -3.73
CA GLU A 72 -8.72 3.11 -4.75
C GLU A 72 -7.85 4.35 -4.53
N ARG A 73 -6.53 4.18 -4.48
CA ARG A 73 -5.56 5.28 -4.44
C ARG A 73 -4.76 5.28 -5.74
N SER A 74 -4.69 6.45 -6.36
CA SER A 74 -3.79 6.71 -7.49
C SER A 74 -3.01 7.98 -7.23
N LEU A 75 -1.70 7.93 -7.51
CA LEU A 75 -0.77 9.05 -7.47
C LEU A 75 -0.75 9.82 -8.79
N GLU A 76 -1.31 9.26 -9.87
CA GLU A 76 -1.34 9.88 -11.19
C GLU A 76 -2.04 11.25 -11.18
N THR A 77 -1.78 12.04 -12.21
CA THR A 77 -2.38 13.38 -12.34
C THR A 77 -3.90 13.26 -12.47
N GLY A 78 -4.64 13.83 -11.53
CA GLY A 78 -6.10 13.72 -11.45
C GLY A 78 -6.62 12.53 -10.64
N GLY A 79 -5.75 11.73 -10.01
CA GLY A 79 -6.13 10.64 -9.10
C GLY A 79 -6.60 11.11 -7.72
N HIS A 80 -7.17 10.18 -6.93
CA HIS A 80 -7.71 10.43 -5.59
C HIS A 80 -6.69 11.03 -4.60
N ASN A 81 -5.40 10.80 -4.84
CA ASN A 81 -4.31 11.25 -4.00
C ASN A 81 -3.20 11.89 -4.87
N GLU A 82 -3.55 12.86 -5.74
CA GLU A 82 -2.57 13.58 -6.56
C GLU A 82 -1.41 14.10 -5.69
N ALA A 83 -0.30 13.36 -5.70
CA ALA A 83 0.90 13.67 -4.96
C ALA A 83 1.90 14.18 -5.98
N LYS A 84 1.99 15.50 -6.12
CA LYS A 84 2.88 16.10 -7.10
C LYS A 84 4.29 15.59 -6.88
N TRP A 85 4.84 14.96 -7.92
CA TRP A 85 6.23 14.47 -7.98
C TRP A 85 6.55 13.26 -7.10
N ILE A 86 5.57 12.49 -6.66
CA ILE A 86 5.82 11.25 -5.90
C ILE A 86 5.38 10.05 -6.72
N SER A 87 6.29 9.10 -6.94
CA SER A 87 6.00 7.80 -7.56
C SER A 87 6.17 6.64 -6.59
N LEU A 88 5.41 5.57 -6.81
CA LEU A 88 5.53 4.31 -6.07
C LEU A 88 6.51 3.37 -6.76
N ALA A 89 7.52 2.89 -6.02
CA ALA A 89 8.46 1.90 -6.52
C ALA A 89 7.89 0.50 -6.52
N THR A 90 8.55 -0.40 -7.25
CA THR A 90 8.26 -1.83 -7.17
C THR A 90 8.38 -2.32 -5.73
N TRP A 91 7.47 -3.20 -5.34
CA TRP A 91 7.31 -3.68 -3.96
C TRP A 91 8.00 -5.04 -3.73
N GLY A 92 8.92 -5.42 -4.60
CA GLY A 92 9.75 -6.62 -4.44
C GLY A 92 8.97 -7.92 -4.54
N THR A 93 9.07 -8.76 -3.50
CA THR A 93 8.64 -10.18 -3.52
C THR A 93 7.30 -10.43 -2.84
N LEU A 94 6.42 -9.42 -2.76
CA LEU A 94 5.11 -9.59 -2.13
C LEU A 94 4.29 -10.67 -2.84
N GLU A 95 3.81 -11.65 -2.07
CA GLU A 95 2.78 -12.56 -2.56
C GLU A 95 1.47 -11.78 -2.81
N ASP A 96 0.85 -12.05 -3.96
CA ASP A 96 -0.36 -11.36 -4.44
C ASP A 96 -0.24 -9.83 -4.50
N ASP A 97 0.98 -9.29 -4.63
CA ASP A 97 1.26 -7.85 -4.65
C ASP A 97 0.61 -7.10 -3.47
N ALA A 98 0.51 -7.73 -2.30
CA ALA A 98 -0.30 -7.22 -1.20
C ALA A 98 0.37 -7.27 0.17
N ILE A 99 0.01 -6.32 1.04
CA ILE A 99 0.28 -6.37 2.48
C ILE A 99 -1.01 -6.69 3.20
N VAL A 100 -1.06 -7.85 3.87
CA VAL A 100 -2.27 -8.39 4.48
C VAL A 100 -2.21 -8.26 6.00
N PHE A 101 -3.19 -7.60 6.60
CA PHE A 101 -3.43 -7.60 8.04
C PHE A 101 -4.46 -8.66 8.42
N THR A 102 -4.10 -9.43 9.45
CA THR A 102 -5.00 -10.35 10.14
C THR A 102 -5.96 -9.60 11.08
N PRO A 103 -7.06 -10.22 11.53
CA PRO A 103 -7.97 -9.63 12.53
C PRO A 103 -7.30 -9.26 13.87
N ARG A 104 -6.07 -9.73 14.11
CA ARG A 104 -5.27 -9.37 15.29
C ARG A 104 -4.37 -8.15 15.06
N GLY A 105 -4.40 -7.56 13.86
CA GLY A 105 -3.56 -6.45 13.45
C GLY A 105 -2.09 -6.82 13.22
N TRP A 106 -1.77 -8.10 13.07
CA TRP A 106 -0.47 -8.60 12.61
C TRP A 106 -0.48 -8.83 11.11
N LEU A 107 0.69 -8.87 10.48
CA LEU A 107 0.79 -9.23 9.07
C LEU A 107 0.57 -10.73 8.86
N GLY A 108 -0.28 -11.06 7.88
CA GLY A 108 -0.63 -12.40 7.43
C GLY A 108 0.22 -12.90 6.25
N ASN A 109 1.10 -12.07 5.70
CA ASN A 109 1.99 -12.41 4.60
C ASN A 109 2.89 -13.64 4.88
N PRO A 110 3.25 -14.43 3.86
CA PRO A 110 4.20 -15.53 3.99
C PRO A 110 5.59 -15.04 4.37
N ALA A 111 6.42 -15.93 4.91
CA ALA A 111 7.77 -15.59 5.37
C ALA A 111 8.70 -15.07 4.25
N THR A 112 8.40 -15.42 2.99
CA THR A 112 9.13 -14.99 1.80
C THR A 112 9.01 -13.50 1.49
N ASP A 113 7.96 -12.85 2.00
CA ASP A 113 7.73 -11.42 1.77
C ASP A 113 8.60 -10.53 2.66
N TYR A 114 9.19 -11.11 3.71
CA TYR A 114 9.97 -10.36 4.70
C TYR A 114 11.46 -10.39 4.36
N VAL A 115 12.05 -9.21 4.25
CA VAL A 115 13.51 -9.01 4.21
C VAL A 115 13.92 -8.42 5.55
N ASP A 116 14.84 -9.08 6.26
CA ASP A 116 15.27 -8.69 7.61
C ASP A 116 14.11 -8.50 8.61
N GLY A 117 13.04 -9.28 8.45
CA GLY A 117 11.86 -9.26 9.32
C GLY A 117 10.86 -8.14 9.03
N MET A 118 11.05 -7.42 7.93
CA MET A 118 10.19 -6.30 7.50
C MET A 118 9.74 -6.52 6.05
N ILE A 119 8.52 -6.07 5.75
CA ILE A 119 8.10 -5.80 4.38
C ILE A 119 8.41 -4.34 4.09
N SER A 120 9.01 -4.00 2.95
CA SER A 120 9.34 -2.63 2.58
C SER A 120 8.82 -2.26 1.21
N VAL A 121 8.18 -1.10 1.10
CA VAL A 121 7.79 -0.47 -0.16
C VAL A 121 8.37 0.93 -0.20
N GLN A 122 8.85 1.38 -1.35
CA GLN A 122 9.49 2.68 -1.48
C GLN A 122 8.62 3.65 -2.26
N VAL A 123 8.65 4.91 -1.85
CA VAL A 123 8.14 6.04 -2.64
C VAL A 123 9.29 6.98 -2.95
N VAL A 124 9.26 7.56 -4.14
CA VAL A 124 10.37 8.34 -4.68
C VAL A 124 9.90 9.74 -5.00
N ASN A 125 10.66 10.75 -4.56
CA ASN A 125 10.42 12.14 -4.91
C ASN A 125 11.10 12.48 -6.24
N LYS A 126 10.34 12.41 -7.33
CA LYS A 126 10.81 12.74 -8.69
C LYS A 126 11.31 14.18 -8.83
N ARG A 127 10.80 15.11 -8.02
CA ARG A 127 11.30 16.49 -8.05
C ARG A 127 12.69 16.60 -7.43
N ALA A 128 12.99 15.81 -6.41
CA ALA A 128 14.35 15.71 -5.90
C ALA A 128 15.27 15.13 -6.97
N LEU A 129 14.84 14.04 -7.63
CA LEU A 129 15.60 13.40 -8.71
C LEU A 129 15.91 14.37 -9.86
N LEU A 130 14.93 15.18 -10.27
CA LEU A 130 15.12 16.20 -11.31
C LEU A 130 16.18 17.24 -10.92
N ASN A 131 16.35 17.51 -9.63
CA ASN A 131 17.37 18.42 -9.09
C ASN A 131 18.71 17.70 -8.80
N GLY A 132 18.86 16.44 -9.21
CA GLY A 132 20.04 15.61 -8.96
C GLY A 132 20.17 15.14 -7.51
N GLN A 133 19.08 15.17 -6.73
CA GLN A 133 19.03 14.67 -5.37
C GLN A 133 18.28 13.34 -5.34
N ASP A 134 18.90 12.33 -4.74
CA ASP A 134 18.26 11.03 -4.58
C ASP A 134 17.47 10.99 -3.26
N GLU A 135 16.14 11.04 -3.34
CA GLU A 135 15.26 11.06 -2.16
C GLU A 135 14.24 9.92 -2.25
N HIS A 136 14.63 8.79 -1.68
CA HIS A 136 13.80 7.62 -1.49
C HIS A 136 13.28 7.57 -0.05
N VAL A 137 12.00 7.29 0.12
CA VAL A 137 11.41 7.02 1.42
C VAL A 137 10.90 5.59 1.44
N ALA A 138 11.49 4.76 2.31
CA ALA A 138 11.00 3.42 2.56
C ALA A 138 9.91 3.45 3.63
N LEU A 139 8.79 2.83 3.30
CA LEU A 139 7.74 2.45 4.21
C LEU A 139 7.93 0.99 4.57
N SER A 140 8.24 0.71 5.84
CA SER A 140 8.50 -0.64 6.33
C SER A 140 7.44 -1.07 7.32
N VAL A 141 6.96 -2.31 7.19
CA VAL A 141 5.98 -2.91 8.08
C VAL A 141 6.55 -4.17 8.71
N ALA A 142 6.62 -4.19 10.04
CA ALA A 142 7.03 -5.37 10.79
C ALA A 142 5.90 -6.39 10.84
N ARG A 143 6.24 -7.67 11.03
CA ARG A 143 5.25 -8.74 11.21
C ARG A 143 4.21 -8.48 12.29
N THR A 144 4.56 -7.70 13.31
CA THR A 144 3.65 -7.27 14.39
C THR A 144 2.63 -6.21 13.98
N GLY A 145 2.67 -5.74 12.72
CA GLY A 145 1.86 -4.65 12.18
C GLY A 145 2.39 -3.25 12.51
N MET A 146 3.66 -3.14 12.96
CA MET A 146 4.27 -1.83 13.21
C MET A 146 4.71 -1.21 11.89
N VAL A 147 4.16 -0.04 11.55
CA VAL A 147 4.51 0.73 10.35
C VAL A 147 5.56 1.79 10.69
N ARG A 148 6.62 1.89 9.90
CA ARG A 148 7.69 2.90 10.03
C ARG A 148 7.99 3.52 8.67
N MET A 149 8.34 4.81 8.67
CA MET A 149 8.91 5.49 7.51
C MET A 149 10.34 5.86 7.78
N GLN A 150 11.22 5.63 6.83
CA GLN A 150 12.64 5.97 6.91
C GLN A 150 13.11 6.51 5.57
N ALA A 151 13.88 7.60 5.60
CA ALA A 151 14.63 8.04 4.43
C ALA A 151 15.70 6.99 4.12
N VAL A 152 15.80 6.61 2.84
CA VAL A 152 16.83 5.70 2.35
C VAL A 152 17.87 6.56 1.63
N ALA A 153 19.08 6.59 2.18
CA ALA A 153 20.23 7.06 1.43
C ALA A 153 20.77 5.86 0.64
N GLN A 154 20.88 5.99 -0.68
CA GLN A 154 21.66 5.06 -1.50
C GLN A 154 23.17 5.35 -1.37
#